data_AF-A0A5K0ZM03-F1
#
_entry.id   AF-A0A5K0ZM03-F1
#
_cell.length_a   1.000
_cell.length_b   1.000
_cell.length_c   1.000
_cell.angle_alpha   90.00
_cell.angle_beta   90.00
_cell.angle_gamma   90.00
#
_symmetry.space_group_name_H-M   'P 1'
#
loop_
_entity.id
_entity.type
_entity.pdbx_description
1 polymer ?
#
loop_
_entity_poly.entity_id
_entity_poly.type
_entity_poly.pdbx_seq_one_letter_code
_entity_poly.pdbx_strand_id
1 'polypeptide(L)'
;TFIQYYNNSLVRNASSNRIVKFAGVARISGGLEPSYNNSAPKVLYYSARGPDPENAFFDNADFMKPNLVAPGSYIWAAWSSGGTDSREFE
;
A
#
# COMPACT_ATOMS: atom_id res chain seq x y z
N THR A 1 22.76 14.59 7.13
CA THR A 1 22.83 13.14 6.84
C THR A 1 22.05 12.33 7.86
N PHE A 2 21.73 11.06 7.58
CA PHE A 2 21.01 10.15 8.49
C PHE A 2 21.62 10.10 9.91
N ILE A 3 22.95 10.03 10.02
CA ILE A 3 23.67 10.04 11.31
C ILE A 3 23.40 11.30 12.15
N GLN A 4 23.37 12.48 11.53
CA GLN A 4 23.05 13.73 12.23
C GLN A 4 21.61 13.74 12.73
N TYR A 5 20.68 13.30 11.87
CA TYR A 5 19.27 13.20 12.23
C TYR A 5 19.04 12.23 13.39
N TYR A 6 19.71 11.07 13.34
CA TYR A 6 19.68 10.08 14.40
C TYR A 6 20.13 10.69 15.73
N ASN A 7 21.31 11.31 15.75
CA ASN A 7 21.87 11.90 16.98
C ASN A 7 21.00 13.03 17.55
N ASN A 8 20.42 13.87 16.69
CA ASN A 8 19.54 14.97 17.12
C ASN A 8 18.17 14.49 17.61
N SER A 9 17.75 13.29 17.22
CA SER A 9 16.46 12.70 17.60
C SER A 9 16.54 11.87 18.89
N LEU A 10 17.72 11.70 19.48
CA LEU A 10 17.86 10.95 20.73
C LEU A 10 17.52 11.84 21.93
N VAL A 11 16.65 11.34 22.81
CA VAL A 11 16.37 11.93 24.11
C VAL A 11 17.24 11.22 25.15
N ARG A 12 18.04 12.00 25.88
CA ARG A 12 18.95 11.49 26.92
C ARG A 12 18.46 11.92 28.30
N ASN A 13 18.61 11.03 29.26
CA ASN A 13 18.35 11.33 30.67
C ASN A 13 19.44 12.26 31.22
N ALA A 14 19.04 13.36 31.87
CA ALA A 14 19.95 14.43 32.27
C ALA A 14 21.01 14.00 33.31
N SER A 15 20.69 13.04 34.18
CA SER A 15 21.59 12.61 35.26
C SER A 15 22.48 11.43 34.87
N SER A 16 22.03 10.55 33.99
CA SER A 16 22.78 9.33 33.59
C SER A 16 23.37 9.39 32.18
N ASN A 17 23.03 10.42 31.39
CA ASN A 17 23.38 10.58 29.97
C ASN A 17 22.98 9.38 29.06
N ARG A 18 22.15 8.47 29.58
CA ARG A 18 21.65 7.30 28.85
C ARG A 18 20.54 7.72 27.90
N ILE A 19 20.51 7.10 26.73
CA ILE A 19 19.43 7.25 25.76
C ILE A 19 18.18 6.58 26.36
N VAL A 20 17.09 7.34 26.47
CA VAL A 20 15.81 6.86 27.02
C VAL A 20 14.70 6.79 25.99
N LYS A 21 14.83 7.53 24.87
CA LYS A 21 13.85 7.54 23.78
C LYS A 21 14.51 7.98 22.47
N PHE A 22 13.99 7.47 21.36
CA PHE A 22 14.22 8.02 20.03
C PHE A 22 12.95 8.76 19.58
N ALA A 23 13.07 10.04 19.27
CA ALA A 23 11.97 10.96 18.92
C ALA A 23 11.99 11.36 17.44
N GLY A 24 12.52 10.50 16.57
CA GLY A 24 12.53 10.76 15.13
C GLY A 24 11.10 10.78 14.57
N VAL A 25 10.79 11.81 13.77
CA VAL A 25 9.59 11.92 12.96
C VAL A 25 9.95 11.62 11.50
N ALA A 26 9.37 10.56 10.93
CA ALA A 26 9.42 10.37 9.49
C ALA A 26 8.22 11.11 8.87
N ARG A 27 8.48 11.90 7.83
CA ARG A 27 7.43 12.41 6.94
C ARG A 27 7.58 11.70 5.62
N ILE A 28 6.45 11.33 5.04
CA ILE A 28 6.38 10.85 3.66
C ILE A 28 6.61 12.08 2.77
N SER A 29 7.86 12.30 2.36
CA SER A 29 8.20 13.33 1.37
C SER A 29 7.68 12.89 0.00
N GLY A 30 6.75 13.65 -0.58
CA GLY A 30 6.09 13.30 -1.85
C GLY A 30 4.84 12.42 -1.71
N GLY A 31 4.32 12.21 -0.49
CA GLY A 31 3.03 11.54 -0.31
C GLY A 31 1.92 12.38 -0.92
N LEU A 32 1.17 11.81 -1.87
CA LEU A 32 -0.04 12.42 -2.41
C LEU A 32 -1.01 12.66 -1.25
N GLU A 33 -1.56 13.87 -1.15
CA GLU A 33 -2.69 14.09 -0.27
C GLU A 33 -3.87 13.23 -0.75
N PRO A 34 -4.52 12.47 0.14
CA PRO A 34 -5.65 11.65 -0.28
C PRO A 34 -6.78 12.57 -0.75
N SER A 35 -7.07 12.51 -2.05
CA SER A 35 -8.22 13.17 -2.63
C SER A 35 -9.43 12.25 -2.54
N TYR A 36 -10.35 12.57 -1.65
CA TYR A 36 -11.60 11.83 -1.52
C TYR A 36 -12.64 12.43 -2.47
N ASN A 37 -13.14 11.62 -3.40
CA ASN A 37 -14.31 11.96 -4.20
C ASN A 37 -15.51 11.18 -3.67
N ASN A 38 -16.69 11.80 -3.62
CA ASN A 38 -17.95 11.14 -3.28
C ASN A 38 -18.50 10.26 -4.43
N SER A 39 -17.64 9.86 -5.38
CA SER A 39 -18.00 8.93 -6.44
C SER A 39 -18.12 7.50 -5.90
N ALA A 40 -19.15 6.78 -6.35
CA ALA A 40 -19.28 5.35 -6.06
C ALA A 40 -18.06 4.55 -6.55
N PRO A 41 -17.64 3.51 -5.81
CA PRO A 41 -16.55 2.63 -6.24
C PRO A 41 -16.90 1.95 -7.57
N LYS A 42 -15.91 1.88 -8.47
CA LYS A 42 -16.07 1.26 -9.80
C LYS A 42 -15.22 0.00 -9.89
N VAL A 43 -15.79 -1.07 -10.43
CA VAL A 43 -15.01 -2.27 -10.74
C VAL A 43 -14.17 -2.01 -11.99
N LEU A 44 -12.86 -2.18 -11.86
CA LEU A 44 -11.89 -1.85 -12.91
C LEU A 44 -12.01 -2.80 -14.12
N TYR A 45 -11.59 -2.33 -15.29
CA TYR A 45 -11.71 -3.08 -16.53
C TYR A 45 -10.89 -4.38 -16.51
N TYR A 46 -9.75 -4.39 -15.82
CA TYR A 46 -8.86 -5.54 -15.68
C TYR A 46 -9.25 -6.51 -14.55
N SER A 47 -10.30 -6.20 -13.77
CA SER A 47 -10.77 -7.11 -12.72
C SER A 47 -11.41 -8.33 -13.37
N ALA A 48 -10.85 -9.52 -13.09
CA ALA A 48 -11.38 -10.80 -13.56
C ALA A 48 -12.86 -10.95 -13.18
N ARG A 49 -13.64 -11.52 -14.09
CA ARG A 49 -15.10 -11.68 -13.96
C ARG A 49 -15.44 -13.15 -13.88
N GLY A 50 -16.50 -13.45 -13.13
CA GLY A 50 -17.11 -14.77 -13.18
C GLY A 50 -17.83 -15.00 -14.52
N PRO A 51 -18.32 -16.23 -14.75
CA PRO A 51 -18.26 -17.40 -13.86
C PRO A 51 -16.85 -18.00 -13.73
N ASP A 52 -16.67 -19.01 -12.87
CA ASP A 52 -15.38 -19.64 -12.55
C ASP A 52 -14.44 -19.74 -13.78
N PRO A 53 -13.25 -19.09 -13.75
CA PRO A 53 -12.34 -19.08 -14.90
C PRO A 53 -11.80 -20.46 -15.28
N GLU A 54 -11.89 -21.46 -14.40
CA GLU A 54 -11.57 -22.86 -14.74
C GLU A 54 -12.61 -23.51 -15.66
N ASN A 55 -13.79 -22.88 -15.81
CA ASN A 55 -14.86 -23.32 -16.67
C ASN A 55 -15.06 -22.32 -17.83
N ALA A 56 -14.35 -22.53 -18.95
CA ALA A 56 -14.52 -21.77 -20.18
C ALA A 56 -15.78 -22.18 -21.00
N PHE A 57 -16.62 -23.07 -20.47
CA PHE A 57 -17.85 -23.47 -21.13
C PHE A 57 -18.94 -22.40 -20.90
N PHE A 58 -19.77 -22.17 -21.91
CA PHE A 58 -20.92 -21.27 -21.85
C PHE A 58 -22.11 -21.89 -21.09
N ASP A 59 -21.82 -22.65 -20.05
CA ASP A 59 -22.82 -23.31 -19.23
C ASP A 59 -23.21 -22.43 -18.03
N ASN A 60 -24.40 -22.68 -17.50
CA ASN A 60 -24.82 -22.02 -16.26
C ASN A 60 -23.85 -22.43 -15.15
N ALA A 61 -23.29 -21.43 -14.47
CA ALA A 61 -22.42 -21.69 -13.33
C ALA A 61 -23.25 -21.91 -12.07
N ASP A 62 -22.99 -23.04 -11.40
CA ASP A 62 -23.60 -23.34 -10.10
C ASP A 62 -23.08 -22.40 -8.98
N PHE A 63 -21.89 -21.83 -9.15
CA PHE A 63 -21.25 -20.95 -8.17
C PHE A 63 -20.93 -19.56 -8.74
N MET A 64 -21.45 -18.52 -8.08
CA MET A 64 -21.17 -17.12 -8.43
C MET A 64 -19.81 -16.66 -7.86
N LYS A 65 -18.99 -16.07 -8.73
CA LYS A 65 -17.71 -15.42 -8.40
C LYS A 65 -17.61 -14.05 -9.10
N PRO A 66 -16.87 -13.07 -8.54
CA PRO A 66 -16.25 -13.06 -7.20
C PRO A 66 -17.28 -12.84 -6.09
N ASN A 67 -16.88 -13.02 -4.82
CA ASN A 67 -17.78 -12.89 -3.66
C ASN A 67 -17.70 -11.53 -2.95
N LEU A 68 -16.62 -10.76 -3.14
CA LEU A 68 -16.38 -9.48 -2.49
C LEU A 68 -15.61 -8.54 -3.41
N VAL A 69 -15.86 -7.24 -3.28
CA VAL A 69 -15.09 -6.16 -3.92
C VAL A 69 -14.34 -5.38 -2.84
N ALA A 70 -13.08 -5.05 -3.11
CA ALA A 70 -12.22 -4.25 -2.25
C ALA A 70 -11.36 -3.28 -3.11
N PRO A 71 -10.77 -2.23 -2.52
CA PRO A 71 -9.84 -1.37 -3.23
C PRO A 71 -8.63 -2.15 -3.75
N GLY A 72 -8.35 -2.04 -5.04
CA GLY A 72 -7.22 -2.73 -5.71
C GLY A 72 -6.54 -1.94 -6.82
N SER A 73 -6.90 -0.67 -7.04
CA SER A 73 -6.22 0.23 -7.97
C SER A 73 -5.44 1.29 -7.20
N TYR A 74 -4.29 1.69 -7.72
CA TYR A 74 -3.47 2.77 -7.15
C TYR A 74 -3.25 2.61 -5.63
N ILE A 75 -3.04 1.36 -5.18
CA ILE A 75 -2.82 1.04 -3.77
C ILE A 75 -1.38 1.35 -3.42
N TRP A 76 -1.20 2.24 -2.44
CA TRP A 76 0.12 2.54 -1.91
C TRP A 76 0.49 1.52 -0.82
N ALA A 77 1.63 0.84 -1.01
CA ALA A 77 2.12 -0.21 -0.13
C ALA A 77 3.65 -0.16 -0.01
N ALA A 78 4.21 -0.95 0.93
CA ALA A 78 5.65 -1.07 1.08
C ALA A 78 6.29 -1.75 -0.14
N TRP A 79 7.49 -1.30 -0.53
CA TRP A 79 8.25 -1.84 -1.66
C TRP A 79 9.68 -2.18 -1.22
N SER A 80 10.23 -3.26 -1.77
CA SER A 80 11.62 -3.63 -1.49
C SER A 80 12.58 -2.76 -2.31
N SER A 81 13.73 -2.38 -1.74
CA SER A 81 14.71 -1.51 -2.41
C SER A 81 15.38 -2.15 -3.63
N GLY A 82 15.28 -3.47 -3.78
CA GLY A 82 15.73 -4.22 -4.97
C GLY A 82 14.59 -4.63 -5.90
N GLY A 83 13.35 -4.19 -5.64
CA GLY A 83 12.21 -4.51 -6.47
C GLY A 83 12.31 -3.78 -7.81
N THR A 84 12.24 -4.51 -8.91
CA THR A 84 12.18 -3.94 -10.25
C THR A 84 10.75 -3.46 -10.51
N ASP A 85 10.55 -2.17 -10.78
CA ASP A 85 9.32 -1.71 -11.42
C ASP A 85 9.30 -2.31 -12.83
N SER A 86 8.62 -3.44 -12.97
CA SER A 86 8.33 -4.03 -14.27
C SER A 86 7.15 -3.27 -14.88
N ARG A 87 7.35 -2.65 -16.04
CA ARG A 87 6.33 -1.88 -16.80
C ARG A 87 5.16 -2.69 -17.36
N GLU A 88 5.02 -3.97 -16.98
CA GLU A 88 4.13 -4.94 -17.62
C GLU A 88 2.62 -4.66 -17.45
N PHE A 89 2.25 -3.57 -16.77
CA PHE A 89 0.86 -3.19 -16.53
C PHE A 89 0.59 -1.68 -16.75
N GLU A 90 1.44 -0.99 -17.52
CA GLU A 90 1.17 0.38 -18.02
C GLU A 90 0.35 0.36 -19.32
#